data_AF-A0A7W0NP78-F1
#
_entry.id   AF-A0A7W0NP78-F1
#
_cell.length_a   1.000
_cell.length_b   1.000
_cell.length_c   1.000
_cell.angle_alpha   90.00
_cell.angle_beta   90.00
_cell.angle_gamma   90.00
#
_symmetry.space_group_name_H-M   'P 1'
#
loop_
_entity.id
_entity.type
_entity.pdbx_description
1 polymer ?
#
loop_
_entity_poly.entity_id
_entity_poly.type
_entity_poly.pdbx_seq_one_letter_code
_entity_poly.pdbx_strand_id
1 'polypeptide(L)'
;MKILHTGDWHVGKTLRGRSRADEHRAVLGEIAELATSEAVDVVLVAGDLFDSASPSPEAEAIVYEALLQLTESGAQVVVIAGNHDNPRRLMAVEPLFALGRVAVRPLVRSPQEGGVVEIASRSGEQAVIASLPWLSQRDIVKADQLMSDDADSLTDTYRERASRIIASLTSGWGSDSVNVLLGHVTVAGGQLGGGERTAQTIFDYFVDATAFPPDAHYVALGHLHKPQKMPAGAPVHYCGSPLWLDFSDGDEAKVTLIVEASPGAPSQVRAVPVRSGRKLRTLSGTVAELAGLIG
;
A
#
# COMPACT_ATOMS: atom_id res chain seq x y z
N MET A 1 -20.14 -2.39 -2.97
CA MET A 1 -19.21 -2.35 -1.82
C MET A 1 -18.41 -1.05 -1.83
N LYS A 2 -18.14 -0.47 -0.66
CA LYS A 2 -17.25 0.69 -0.52
C LYS A 2 -15.94 0.31 0.18
N ILE A 3 -14.82 0.67 -0.43
CA ILE A 3 -13.47 0.29 -0.01
C ILE A 3 -12.65 1.55 0.25
N LEU A 4 -11.89 1.58 1.35
CA LEU A 4 -10.84 2.56 1.59
C LEU A 4 -9.48 1.94 1.26
N HIS A 5 -8.64 2.65 0.50
CA HIS A 5 -7.29 2.22 0.16
C HIS A 5 -6.25 3.26 0.63
N THR A 6 -5.34 2.81 1.49
CA THR A 6 -4.19 3.55 2.04
C THR A 6 -2.97 2.62 2.11
N GLY A 7 -1.78 3.15 2.39
CA GLY A 7 -0.52 2.40 2.44
C GLY A 7 0.65 3.36 2.67
N ASP A 8 1.88 2.84 2.67
CA ASP A 8 3.11 3.65 2.71
C ASP A 8 3.13 4.63 3.89
N TRP A 9 2.74 4.14 5.07
CA TRP A 9 2.63 4.95 6.29
C TRP A 9 3.99 5.36 6.83
N HIS A 10 5.00 4.49 6.71
CA HIS A 10 6.36 4.68 7.21
C HIS A 10 6.43 5.22 8.65
N VAL A 11 5.63 4.65 9.55
CA VAL A 11 5.62 5.08 10.95
C VAL A 11 7.01 4.84 11.57
N GLY A 12 7.49 5.83 12.31
CA GLY A 12 8.85 5.85 12.87
C GLY A 12 9.85 6.64 12.02
N LYS A 13 9.46 7.13 10.84
CA LYS A 13 10.30 8.03 10.04
C LYS A 13 10.66 9.29 10.82
N THR A 14 11.92 9.70 10.71
CA THR A 14 12.40 10.99 11.23
C THR A 14 12.76 11.94 10.10
N LEU A 15 12.56 13.24 10.32
CA LEU A 15 12.97 14.27 9.37
C LEU A 15 14.06 15.12 10.02
N ARG A 16 15.30 14.98 9.52
CA ARG A 16 16.48 15.67 10.07
C ARG A 16 16.61 15.50 11.60
N GLY A 17 16.42 14.28 12.08
CA GLY A 17 16.49 13.91 13.49
C GLY A 17 15.26 14.27 14.33
N ARG A 18 14.21 14.85 13.74
CA ARG A 18 12.95 15.14 14.43
C ARG A 18 11.95 14.02 14.22
N SER A 19 11.32 13.57 15.31
CA SER A 19 10.20 12.63 15.24
C SER A 19 9.04 13.25 14.48
N ARG A 20 8.34 12.40 13.73
CA ARG A 20 7.07 12.72 13.04
C ARG A 20 5.89 11.98 13.68
N ALA A 21 6.05 11.42 14.88
CA ALA A 21 5.06 10.55 15.52
C ALA A 21 3.67 11.20 15.66
N ASP A 22 3.62 12.46 16.09
CA ASP A 22 2.34 13.19 16.23
C ASP A 22 1.63 13.41 14.89
N GLU A 23 2.39 13.61 13.82
CA GLU A 23 1.82 13.72 12.47
C GLU A 23 1.25 12.38 12.00
N HIS A 24 1.94 11.26 12.28
CA HIS A 24 1.41 9.93 11.97
C HIS A 24 0.12 9.65 12.75
N ARG A 25 0.07 9.95 14.06
CA ARG A 25 -1.16 9.80 14.85
C ARG A 25 -2.32 10.60 14.26
N ALA A 26 -2.07 11.87 13.93
CA ALA A 26 -3.11 12.75 13.39
C ALA A 26 -3.60 12.29 12.01
N VAL A 27 -2.68 11.92 11.12
CA VAL A 27 -2.99 11.43 9.77
C VAL A 27 -3.74 10.09 9.80
N LEU A 28 -3.28 9.13 10.60
CA LEU A 28 -3.92 7.81 10.70
C LEU A 28 -5.28 7.90 11.39
N GLY A 29 -5.41 8.76 12.40
CA GLY A 29 -6.70 9.09 13.02
C GLY A 29 -7.69 9.69 12.02
N GLU A 30 -7.27 10.67 11.21
CA GLU A 30 -8.11 11.23 10.13
C GLU A 30 -8.56 10.14 9.15
N ILE A 31 -7.69 9.19 8.78
CA ILE A 31 -8.05 8.08 7.89
C ILE A 31 -9.07 7.15 8.55
N ALA A 32 -8.97 6.88 9.84
CA ALA A 32 -9.95 6.09 10.59
C ALA A 32 -11.31 6.81 10.70
N GLU A 33 -11.31 8.12 10.92
CA GLU A 33 -12.52 8.94 10.87
C GLU A 33 -13.17 8.95 9.47
N LEU A 34 -12.35 9.01 8.42
CA LEU A 34 -12.81 8.89 7.04
C LEU A 34 -13.45 7.52 6.77
N ALA A 35 -12.83 6.42 7.22
CA ALA A 35 -13.40 5.08 7.10
C ALA A 35 -14.81 5.00 7.73
N THR A 36 -14.97 5.62 8.90
CA THR A 36 -16.24 5.66 9.63
C THR A 36 -17.28 6.53 8.92
N SER A 37 -16.93 7.77 8.57
CA SER A 37 -17.85 8.73 7.95
C SER A 37 -18.31 8.32 6.55
N GLU A 38 -17.45 7.64 5.79
CA GLU A 38 -17.78 7.06 4.49
C GLU A 38 -18.54 5.73 4.60
N ALA A 39 -18.65 5.16 5.80
CA ALA A 39 -19.26 3.85 6.06
C ALA A 39 -18.65 2.74 5.19
N VAL A 40 -17.32 2.66 5.13
CA VAL A 40 -16.63 1.70 4.28
C VAL A 40 -16.83 0.27 4.78
N ASP A 41 -16.93 -0.68 3.85
CA ASP A 41 -17.05 -2.10 4.14
C ASP A 41 -15.69 -2.74 4.40
N VAL A 42 -14.67 -2.28 3.67
CA VAL A 42 -13.31 -2.83 3.69
C VAL A 42 -12.28 -1.71 3.70
N VAL A 43 -11.23 -1.88 4.51
CA VAL A 43 -10.02 -1.06 4.44
C VAL A 43 -8.87 -1.93 3.93
N LEU A 44 -8.18 -1.45 2.89
CA LEU A 44 -6.99 -2.06 2.32
C LEU A 44 -5.77 -1.21 2.70
N VAL A 45 -4.82 -1.83 3.40
CA VAL A 45 -3.55 -1.21 3.79
C VAL A 45 -2.42 -1.86 3.00
N ALA A 46 -1.91 -1.15 2.00
CA ALA A 46 -1.03 -1.66 0.97
C ALA A 46 0.46 -1.63 1.36
N GLY A 47 0.80 -2.06 2.58
CA GLY A 47 2.19 -2.24 3.03
C GLY A 47 2.89 -0.96 3.48
N ASP A 48 4.15 -1.14 3.88
CA ASP A 48 5.04 -0.13 4.46
C ASP A 48 4.42 0.60 5.66
N LEU A 49 3.96 -0.21 6.62
CA LEU A 49 3.44 0.28 7.90
C LEU A 49 4.52 1.03 8.69
N PHE A 50 5.75 0.50 8.65
CA PHE A 50 6.90 1.02 9.39
C PHE A 50 7.97 1.57 8.45
N ASP A 51 8.74 2.57 8.90
CA ASP A 51 9.92 3.07 8.14
C ASP A 51 11.10 2.07 8.16
N SER A 52 11.07 1.08 9.04
CA SER A 52 12.15 0.10 9.23
C SER A 52 11.64 -1.26 9.71
N ALA A 53 12.34 -2.32 9.32
CA ALA A 53 12.07 -3.70 9.75
C ALA A 53 12.35 -3.96 11.24
N SER A 54 12.93 -2.98 11.94
CA SER A 54 13.03 -2.94 13.39
C SER A 54 12.41 -1.64 13.91
N PRO A 55 11.06 -1.55 13.94
CA PRO A 55 10.37 -0.38 14.45
C PRO A 55 10.61 -0.19 15.96
N SER A 56 10.50 1.05 16.41
CA SER A 56 10.51 1.38 17.84
C SER A 56 9.17 0.98 18.50
N PRO A 57 9.13 0.79 19.83
CA PRO A 57 7.87 0.53 20.53
C PRO A 57 6.81 1.61 20.31
N GLU A 58 7.23 2.87 20.17
CA GLU A 58 6.30 3.98 19.85
C GLU A 58 5.68 3.80 18.46
N ALA A 59 6.49 3.44 17.46
CA ALA A 59 5.99 3.20 16.11
C ALA A 59 5.02 2.02 16.07
N GLU A 60 5.35 0.92 16.76
CA GLU A 60 4.46 -0.24 16.91
C GLU A 60 3.13 0.16 17.55
N ALA A 61 3.15 0.93 18.64
CA ALA A 61 1.94 1.42 19.29
C ALA A 61 1.06 2.22 18.33
N ILE A 62 1.63 3.17 17.58
CA ILE A 62 0.89 4.00 16.61
C ILE A 62 0.24 3.14 15.52
N VAL A 63 1.00 2.22 14.91
CA VAL A 63 0.47 1.35 13.83
C VAL A 63 -0.63 0.44 14.35
N TYR A 64 -0.42 -0.17 15.50
CA TYR A 64 -1.38 -1.14 16.05
C TYR A 64 -2.67 -0.47 16.51
N GLU A 65 -2.56 0.71 17.13
CA GLU A 65 -3.71 1.53 17.48
C GLU A 65 -4.48 1.96 16.23
N ALA A 66 -3.79 2.45 15.18
CA ALA A 66 -4.43 2.84 13.93
C ALA A 66 -5.18 1.68 13.25
N LEU A 67 -4.57 0.48 13.19
CA LEU A 67 -5.23 -0.70 12.63
C LEU A 67 -6.51 -1.08 13.40
N LEU A 68 -6.51 -0.94 14.72
CA LEU A 68 -7.70 -1.18 15.54
C LEU A 68 -8.74 -0.08 15.38
N GLN A 69 -8.34 1.20 15.35
CA GLN A 69 -9.25 2.32 15.10
C GLN A 69 -9.97 2.21 13.76
N LEU A 70 -9.30 1.70 12.71
CA LEU A 70 -9.93 1.45 11.41
C LEU A 70 -11.10 0.45 11.51
N THR A 71 -11.05 -0.51 12.44
CA THR A 71 -12.10 -1.53 12.58
C THR A 71 -13.30 -1.02 13.36
N GLU A 72 -13.16 0.07 14.13
CA GLU A 72 -14.25 0.75 14.83
C GLU A 72 -15.31 1.30 13.85
N SER A 73 -14.91 1.59 12.60
CA SER A 73 -15.84 1.93 11.52
C SER A 73 -16.86 0.82 11.24
N GLY A 74 -16.59 -0.41 11.66
CA GLY A 74 -17.33 -1.62 11.30
C GLY A 74 -16.81 -2.30 10.03
N ALA A 75 -15.74 -1.79 9.41
CA ALA A 75 -15.08 -2.40 8.27
C ALA A 75 -14.23 -3.62 8.67
N GLN A 76 -13.97 -4.49 7.71
CA GLN A 76 -12.88 -5.46 7.81
C GLN A 76 -11.60 -4.83 7.25
N VAL A 77 -10.48 -4.99 7.94
CA VAL A 77 -9.19 -4.44 7.50
C VAL A 77 -8.35 -5.57 6.92
N VAL A 78 -7.78 -5.37 5.73
CA VAL A 78 -6.78 -6.27 5.14
C VAL A 78 -5.48 -5.51 4.99
N VAL A 79 -4.42 -6.03 5.60
CA VAL A 79 -3.10 -5.40 5.60
C VAL A 79 -2.05 -6.36 5.08
N ILE A 80 -1.24 -5.89 4.14
CA ILE A 80 -0.07 -6.62 3.64
C ILE A 80 1.22 -6.01 4.17
N ALA A 81 2.33 -6.76 4.11
CA ALA A 81 3.66 -6.22 4.41
C ALA A 81 4.27 -5.57 3.15
N GLY A 82 4.93 -4.42 3.32
CA GLY A 82 5.77 -3.79 2.29
C GLY A 82 7.25 -4.16 2.42
N ASN A 83 8.12 -3.49 1.66
CA ASN A 83 9.57 -3.75 1.67
C ASN A 83 10.30 -3.23 2.91
N HIS A 84 9.70 -2.33 3.68
CA HIS A 84 10.24 -1.85 4.95
C HIS A 84 9.79 -2.69 6.15
N ASP A 85 8.70 -3.42 6.02
CA ASP A 85 8.13 -4.19 7.11
C ASP A 85 8.91 -5.49 7.39
N ASN A 86 8.84 -5.97 8.63
CA ASN A 86 9.33 -7.28 8.98
C ASN A 86 8.17 -8.30 8.99
N PRO A 87 8.11 -9.22 8.01
CA PRO A 87 6.97 -10.11 7.88
C PRO A 87 6.85 -11.10 9.04
N ARG A 88 7.97 -11.50 9.67
CA ARG A 88 7.94 -12.40 10.84
C ARG A 88 7.39 -11.70 12.07
N ARG A 89 7.70 -10.41 12.27
CA ARG A 89 7.13 -9.61 13.36
C ARG A 89 5.63 -9.43 13.17
N LEU A 90 5.19 -9.08 11.96
CA LEU A 90 3.76 -8.96 11.65
C LEU A 90 3.01 -10.29 11.82
N MET A 91 3.60 -11.41 11.41
CA MET A 91 3.02 -12.73 11.61
C MET A 91 2.87 -13.09 13.10
N ALA A 92 3.81 -12.67 13.96
CA ALA A 92 3.75 -12.96 15.39
C ALA A 92 2.54 -12.31 16.08
N VAL A 93 2.05 -11.19 15.54
CA VAL A 93 0.89 -10.44 16.07
C VAL A 93 -0.41 -10.70 15.29
N GLU A 94 -0.35 -11.37 14.13
CA GLU A 94 -1.52 -11.75 13.31
C GLU A 94 -2.66 -12.37 14.14
N PRO A 95 -2.43 -13.32 15.09
CA PRO A 95 -3.52 -13.91 15.87
C PRO A 95 -4.28 -12.92 16.75
N LEU A 96 -3.62 -11.86 17.24
CA LEU A 96 -4.24 -10.83 18.06
C LEU A 96 -5.11 -9.90 17.19
N PHE A 97 -4.58 -9.53 16.02
CA PHE A 97 -5.29 -8.69 15.05
C PHE A 97 -6.52 -9.37 14.45
N ALA A 98 -6.48 -10.70 14.27
CA ALA A 98 -7.61 -11.48 13.79
C ALA A 98 -8.84 -11.36 14.71
N LEU A 99 -8.65 -11.19 16.03
CA LEU A 99 -9.75 -10.96 16.98
C LEU A 99 -10.45 -9.61 16.74
N GLY A 100 -9.73 -8.64 16.17
CA GLY A 100 -10.19 -7.28 15.88
C GLY A 100 -10.64 -7.05 14.44
N ARG A 101 -10.91 -8.09 13.64
CA ARG A 101 -11.29 -8.00 12.21
C ARG A 101 -10.19 -7.44 11.30
N VAL A 102 -8.93 -7.61 11.69
CA VAL A 102 -7.75 -7.26 10.88
C VAL A 102 -7.12 -8.54 10.33
N ALA A 103 -7.18 -8.73 9.02
CA ALA A 103 -6.51 -9.81 8.31
C ALA A 103 -5.10 -9.38 7.90
N VAL A 104 -4.09 -9.85 8.63
CA VAL A 104 -2.68 -9.59 8.32
C VAL A 104 -2.16 -10.63 7.34
N ARG A 105 -1.60 -10.18 6.21
CA ARG A 105 -1.03 -11.03 5.15
C ARG A 105 0.42 -10.60 4.91
N PRO A 106 1.36 -11.04 5.75
CA PRO A 106 2.72 -10.52 5.72
C PRO A 106 3.64 -11.24 4.70
N LEU A 107 3.22 -12.39 4.18
CA LEU A 107 3.97 -13.18 3.22
C LEU A 107 3.07 -13.60 2.06
N VAL A 108 3.68 -13.84 0.91
CA VAL A 108 3.02 -14.52 -0.21
C VAL A 108 2.62 -15.92 0.24
N ARG A 109 1.34 -16.24 0.08
CA ARG A 109 0.77 -17.55 0.35
C ARG A 109 -0.05 -17.99 -0.86
N SER A 110 -0.23 -19.28 -1.03
CA SER A 110 -1.18 -19.80 -2.04
C SER A 110 -2.62 -19.36 -1.69
N PRO A 111 -3.56 -19.35 -2.65
CA PRO A 111 -4.96 -19.05 -2.35
C PRO A 111 -5.52 -19.91 -1.20
N GLN A 112 -5.17 -21.19 -1.17
CA GLN A 112 -5.64 -22.16 -0.17
C GLN A 112 -5.03 -21.95 1.21
N GLU A 113 -3.93 -21.21 1.32
CA GLU A 113 -3.20 -20.94 2.56
C GLU A 113 -3.38 -19.48 3.03
N GLY A 114 -4.42 -18.80 2.55
CA GLY A 114 -4.76 -17.45 2.96
C GLY A 114 -4.11 -16.35 2.12
N GLY A 115 -3.58 -16.66 0.93
CA GLY A 115 -3.21 -15.66 -0.07
C GLY A 115 -4.42 -14.89 -0.61
N VAL A 116 -5.62 -15.40 -0.40
CA VAL A 116 -6.89 -14.76 -0.71
C VAL A 116 -7.69 -14.52 0.58
N VAL A 117 -8.35 -13.37 0.68
CA VAL A 117 -9.24 -13.01 1.78
C VAL A 117 -10.64 -12.76 1.22
N GLU A 118 -11.61 -13.55 1.66
CA GLU A 118 -13.03 -13.37 1.31
C GLU A 118 -13.73 -12.53 2.37
N ILE A 119 -14.52 -11.55 1.93
CA ILE A 119 -15.21 -10.60 2.81
C ILE A 119 -16.64 -10.40 2.34
N ALA A 120 -17.59 -10.36 3.27
CA ALA A 120 -18.94 -9.88 3.02
C ALA A 120 -19.04 -8.41 3.43
N SER A 121 -19.54 -7.56 2.52
CA SER A 121 -19.96 -6.19 2.87
C SER A 121 -21.12 -6.21 3.87
N ARG A 122 -21.45 -5.03 4.41
CA ARG A 122 -22.61 -4.86 5.31
C ARG A 122 -23.94 -5.23 4.64
N SER A 123 -24.02 -5.16 3.31
CA SER A 123 -25.19 -5.54 2.51
C SER A 123 -25.16 -6.99 2.01
N GLY A 124 -24.12 -7.77 2.35
CA GLY A 124 -23.97 -9.16 1.92
C GLY A 124 -23.36 -9.36 0.52
N GLU A 125 -22.92 -8.28 -0.15
CA GLU A 125 -22.12 -8.39 -1.38
C GLU A 125 -20.73 -8.94 -1.04
N GLN A 126 -20.27 -9.95 -1.76
CA GLN A 126 -19.01 -10.65 -1.52
C GLN A 126 -17.84 -9.96 -2.23
N ALA A 127 -16.69 -9.88 -1.58
CA ALA A 127 -15.41 -9.53 -2.19
C ALA A 127 -14.37 -10.62 -2.01
N VAL A 128 -13.51 -10.76 -3.02
CA VAL A 128 -12.39 -11.70 -3.03
C VAL A 128 -11.11 -10.90 -3.23
N ILE A 129 -10.31 -10.79 -2.16
CA ILE A 129 -9.11 -9.95 -2.13
C ILE A 129 -7.87 -10.83 -2.28
N ALA A 130 -7.24 -10.77 -3.45
CA ALA A 130 -5.93 -11.35 -3.71
C ALA A 130 -4.86 -10.50 -3.01
N SER A 131 -4.12 -11.09 -2.07
CA SER A 131 -3.11 -10.38 -1.27
C SER A 131 -1.71 -10.67 -1.80
N LEU A 132 -1.01 -9.64 -2.25
CA LEU A 132 0.35 -9.68 -2.77
C LEU A 132 1.28 -8.79 -1.93
N PRO A 133 1.78 -9.27 -0.79
CA PRO A 133 2.80 -8.56 -0.01
C PRO A 133 4.08 -8.39 -0.82
N TRP A 134 5.03 -7.60 -0.30
CA TRP A 134 6.28 -7.33 -0.99
C TRP A 134 6.97 -8.60 -1.50
N LEU A 135 7.19 -8.61 -2.81
CA LEU A 135 7.85 -9.68 -3.53
C LEU A 135 9.34 -9.39 -3.64
N SER A 136 10.14 -9.87 -2.68
CA SER A 136 11.58 -9.65 -2.72
C SER A 136 12.23 -10.44 -3.85
N GLN A 137 13.24 -9.84 -4.51
CA GLN A 137 14.01 -10.54 -5.54
C GLN A 137 14.67 -11.80 -4.98
N ARG A 138 15.09 -11.82 -3.71
CA ARG A 138 15.74 -12.99 -3.09
C ARG A 138 14.80 -14.19 -2.95
N ASP A 139 13.51 -13.93 -2.77
CA ASP A 139 12.50 -14.99 -2.65
C ASP A 139 12.07 -15.50 -4.03
N ILE A 140 12.15 -14.64 -5.06
CA ILE A 140 11.72 -14.95 -6.42
C ILE A 140 12.85 -15.45 -7.31
N VAL A 141 14.07 -14.96 -7.17
CA VAL A 141 15.25 -15.27 -8.00
C VAL A 141 16.25 -16.04 -7.15
N LYS A 142 16.69 -17.21 -7.63
CA LYS A 142 17.58 -18.08 -6.87
C LYS A 142 19.03 -17.56 -6.88
N ALA A 143 19.80 -17.92 -5.86
CA ALA A 143 21.17 -17.44 -5.68
C ALA A 143 22.11 -17.79 -6.85
N ASP A 144 21.95 -18.96 -7.47
CA ASP A 144 22.70 -19.37 -8.66
C ASP A 144 22.39 -18.52 -9.89
N GLN A 145 21.15 -18.03 -10.01
CA GLN A 145 20.72 -17.11 -11.08
C GLN A 145 21.27 -15.70 -10.87
N LEU A 146 21.37 -15.25 -9.61
CA LEU A 146 22.01 -13.97 -9.25
C LEU A 146 23.51 -13.94 -9.56
N MET A 147 24.14 -15.11 -9.68
CA MET A 147 25.54 -15.24 -10.09
C MET A 147 25.74 -15.27 -11.61
N SER A 148 24.66 -15.21 -12.40
CA SER A 148 24.77 -14.97 -13.84
C SER A 148 24.90 -13.48 -14.12
N ASP A 149 25.77 -13.11 -15.07
CA ASP A 149 26.11 -11.70 -15.36
C ASP A 149 25.04 -10.95 -16.21
N ASP A 150 23.84 -11.53 -16.39
CA ASP A 150 22.79 -10.97 -17.26
C ASP A 150 21.62 -10.38 -16.44
N ALA A 151 21.68 -9.07 -16.21
CA ALA A 151 20.66 -8.33 -15.47
C ALA A 151 19.28 -8.32 -16.16
N ASP A 152 19.25 -8.37 -17.50
CA ASP A 152 18.00 -8.39 -18.27
C ASP A 152 17.25 -9.71 -18.03
N SER A 153 17.98 -10.82 -18.02
CA SER A 153 17.45 -12.16 -17.69
C SER A 153 16.87 -12.24 -16.26
N LEU A 154 17.46 -11.54 -15.30
CA LEU A 154 16.95 -11.48 -13.92
C LEU A 154 15.64 -10.70 -13.81
N THR A 155 15.54 -9.57 -14.52
CA THR A 155 14.34 -8.72 -14.58
C THR A 155 13.18 -9.48 -15.23
N ASP A 156 13.43 -10.16 -16.35
CA ASP A 156 12.41 -10.98 -17.02
C ASP A 156 11.96 -12.17 -16.16
N THR A 157 12.90 -12.82 -15.47
CA THR A 157 12.58 -13.90 -14.53
C THR A 157 11.67 -13.39 -13.40
N TYR A 158 11.97 -12.22 -12.85
CA TYR A 158 11.14 -11.60 -11.81
C TYR A 158 9.73 -11.33 -12.32
N ARG A 159 9.61 -10.67 -13.48
CA ARG A 159 8.34 -10.33 -14.14
C ARG A 159 7.48 -11.55 -14.42
N GLU A 160 8.07 -12.61 -14.98
CA GLU A 160 7.38 -13.85 -15.29
C GLU A 160 6.84 -14.52 -14.02
N ARG A 161 7.68 -14.64 -12.98
CA ARG A 161 7.29 -15.29 -11.72
C ARG A 161 6.26 -14.48 -10.96
N ALA A 162 6.41 -13.16 -10.88
CA ALA A 162 5.42 -12.27 -10.27
C ALA A 162 4.06 -12.36 -10.98
N SER A 163 4.07 -12.39 -12.32
CA SER A 163 2.84 -12.56 -13.12
C SER A 163 2.17 -13.91 -12.85
N ARG A 164 2.94 -15.01 -12.72
CA ARG A 164 2.41 -16.32 -12.34
C ARG A 164 1.79 -16.33 -10.93
N ILE A 165 2.41 -15.64 -9.98
CA ILE A 165 1.88 -15.50 -8.62
C ILE A 165 0.54 -14.74 -8.67
N ILE A 166 0.50 -13.60 -9.37
CA ILE A 166 -0.73 -12.81 -9.55
C ILE A 166 -1.83 -13.66 -10.21
N ALA A 167 -1.51 -14.38 -11.28
CA ALA A 167 -2.46 -15.28 -11.94
C ALA A 167 -2.98 -16.38 -11.01
N SER A 168 -2.12 -16.95 -10.16
CA SER A 168 -2.52 -17.95 -9.17
C SER A 168 -3.46 -17.36 -8.10
N LEU A 169 -3.10 -16.21 -7.54
CA LEU A 169 -3.89 -15.49 -6.52
C LEU A 169 -5.28 -15.07 -7.03
N THR A 170 -5.39 -14.81 -8.33
CA THR A 170 -6.64 -14.33 -8.98
C THR A 170 -7.43 -15.43 -9.68
N SER A 171 -6.91 -16.66 -9.72
CA SER A 171 -7.53 -17.79 -10.46
C SER A 171 -8.93 -18.20 -9.97
N GLY A 172 -9.27 -17.89 -8.72
CA GLY A 172 -10.55 -18.22 -8.11
C GLY A 172 -11.63 -17.14 -8.21
N TRP A 173 -11.36 -16.03 -8.92
CA TRP A 173 -12.30 -14.93 -9.05
C TRP A 173 -13.56 -15.32 -9.82
N GLY A 174 -14.72 -14.94 -9.25
CA GLY A 174 -16.04 -15.19 -9.81
C GLY A 174 -16.68 -13.94 -10.39
N SER A 175 -17.78 -14.11 -11.12
CA SER A 175 -18.57 -13.00 -11.68
C SER A 175 -19.57 -12.39 -10.69
N ASP A 176 -19.80 -13.04 -9.55
CA ASP A 176 -20.72 -12.65 -8.49
C ASP A 176 -20.03 -11.96 -7.30
N SER A 177 -18.72 -11.74 -7.39
CA SER A 177 -17.89 -11.11 -6.36
C SER A 177 -17.18 -9.85 -6.84
N VAL A 178 -16.92 -8.94 -5.89
CA VAL A 178 -16.02 -7.80 -6.08
C VAL A 178 -14.58 -8.30 -5.97
N ASN A 179 -13.96 -8.49 -7.13
CA ASN A 179 -12.58 -8.99 -7.26
C ASN A 179 -11.57 -7.85 -7.12
N VAL A 180 -10.70 -7.94 -6.11
CA VAL A 180 -9.73 -6.90 -5.78
C VAL A 180 -8.34 -7.51 -5.59
N LEU A 181 -7.31 -6.86 -6.12
CA LEU A 181 -5.93 -7.18 -5.78
C LEU A 181 -5.37 -6.10 -4.85
N LEU A 182 -4.80 -6.50 -3.72
CA LEU A 182 -4.04 -5.66 -2.81
C LEU A 182 -2.57 -6.03 -2.94
N GLY A 183 -1.72 -5.10 -3.39
CA GLY A 183 -0.34 -5.38 -3.75
C GLY A 183 0.66 -4.34 -3.25
N HIS A 184 1.89 -4.77 -3.01
CA HIS A 184 3.02 -3.88 -2.75
C HIS A 184 4.15 -4.25 -3.71
N VAL A 185 4.15 -3.61 -4.88
CA VAL A 185 5.02 -3.89 -6.02
C VAL A 185 5.21 -2.63 -6.87
N THR A 186 6.28 -2.58 -7.67
CA THR A 186 6.49 -1.54 -8.67
C THR A 186 5.85 -1.92 -10.00
N VAL A 187 5.10 -1.01 -10.62
CA VAL A 187 4.56 -1.17 -11.97
C VAL A 187 5.39 -0.36 -12.96
N ALA A 188 5.67 -0.94 -14.14
CA ALA A 188 6.37 -0.26 -15.22
C ALA A 188 5.76 1.13 -15.50
N GLY A 189 6.61 2.17 -15.59
CA GLY A 189 6.18 3.54 -15.85
C GLY A 189 5.55 4.27 -14.66
N GLY A 190 5.57 3.67 -13.46
CA GLY A 190 5.19 4.35 -12.22
C GLY A 190 6.13 5.51 -11.91
N GLN A 191 5.57 6.60 -11.38
CA GLN A 191 6.32 7.77 -10.97
C GLN A 191 6.73 7.66 -9.52
N LEU A 192 8.01 7.90 -9.26
CA LEU A 192 8.57 7.93 -7.92
C LEU A 192 8.07 9.17 -7.15
N GLY A 193 7.72 8.97 -5.88
CA GLY A 193 7.43 10.03 -4.91
C GLY A 193 8.65 10.35 -4.02
N GLY A 194 8.42 11.14 -2.97
CA GLY A 194 9.48 11.48 -2.03
C GLY A 194 9.76 10.39 -1.00
N GLY A 195 11.03 10.19 -0.65
CA GLY A 195 11.45 9.32 0.45
C GLY A 195 11.64 7.84 0.09
N GLU A 196 11.45 7.49 -1.18
CA GLU A 196 11.69 6.14 -1.70
C GLU A 196 13.20 5.82 -1.69
N ARG A 197 13.58 4.63 -1.24
CA ARG A 197 15.00 4.24 -1.14
C ARG A 197 15.51 3.82 -2.51
N THR A 198 16.41 4.61 -3.10
CA THR A 198 17.04 4.34 -4.41
C THR A 198 17.58 2.92 -4.59
N ALA A 199 18.07 2.26 -3.51
CA ALA A 199 18.56 0.88 -3.55
C ALA A 199 17.46 -0.20 -3.68
N GLN A 200 16.22 0.13 -3.31
CA GLN A 200 15.03 -0.72 -3.46
C GLN A 200 14.17 -0.29 -4.67
N THR A 201 14.54 0.84 -5.29
CA THR A 201 13.93 1.42 -6.50
C THR A 201 14.82 1.26 -7.73
N ILE A 202 15.87 0.43 -7.66
CA ILE A 202 16.65 0.07 -8.86
C ILE A 202 15.65 -0.55 -9.84
N PHE A 203 15.54 0.04 -11.03
CA PHE A 203 14.51 -0.17 -12.06
C PHE A 203 14.39 -1.59 -12.62
N ASP A 204 14.98 -2.58 -11.96
CA ASP A 204 15.08 -3.98 -12.40
C ASP A 204 13.97 -4.87 -11.81
N TYR A 205 13.13 -4.34 -10.90
CA TYR A 205 12.09 -5.12 -10.20
C TYR A 205 10.71 -4.47 -10.32
N PHE A 206 10.11 -4.64 -11.48
CA PHE A 206 8.75 -4.17 -11.75
C PHE A 206 7.90 -5.27 -12.38
N VAL A 207 6.59 -5.11 -12.31
CA VAL A 207 5.63 -5.88 -13.10
C VAL A 207 5.02 -4.99 -14.18
N ASP A 208 4.58 -5.58 -15.29
CA ASP A 208 3.75 -4.84 -16.22
C ASP A 208 2.34 -4.69 -15.69
N ALA A 209 1.69 -3.59 -16.08
CA ALA A 209 0.26 -3.40 -15.85
C ALA A 209 -0.61 -4.53 -16.46
N THR A 210 -0.10 -5.24 -17.48
CA THR A 210 -0.76 -6.40 -18.11
C THR A 210 -0.76 -7.65 -17.25
N ALA A 211 0.05 -7.71 -16.19
CA ALA A 211 0.03 -8.81 -15.23
C ALA A 211 -1.25 -8.83 -14.39
N PHE A 212 -1.95 -7.70 -14.28
CA PHE A 212 -3.21 -7.61 -13.56
C PHE A 212 -4.39 -8.03 -14.46
N PRO A 213 -5.30 -8.91 -13.98
CA PRO A 213 -6.44 -9.34 -14.78
C PRO A 213 -7.37 -8.15 -15.13
N PRO A 214 -7.86 -8.06 -16.38
CA PRO A 214 -8.70 -6.95 -16.83
C PRO A 214 -10.10 -6.94 -16.19
N ASP A 215 -10.53 -8.06 -15.61
CA ASP A 215 -11.77 -8.23 -14.86
C ASP A 215 -11.62 -7.92 -13.35
N ALA A 216 -10.44 -7.47 -12.91
CA ALA A 216 -10.29 -6.89 -11.59
C ALA A 216 -11.16 -5.63 -11.47
N HIS A 217 -11.99 -5.56 -10.43
CA HIS A 217 -12.77 -4.36 -10.15
C HIS A 217 -11.86 -3.25 -9.62
N TYR A 218 -10.81 -3.60 -8.88
CA TYR A 218 -9.82 -2.65 -8.40
C TYR A 218 -8.48 -3.32 -8.11
N VAL A 219 -7.38 -2.60 -8.33
CA VAL A 219 -6.04 -3.01 -7.93
C VAL A 219 -5.45 -1.90 -7.06
N ALA A 220 -5.34 -2.20 -5.76
CA ALA A 220 -4.85 -1.34 -4.69
C ALA A 220 -3.35 -1.57 -4.49
N LEU A 221 -2.52 -0.63 -4.93
CA LEU A 221 -1.06 -0.69 -4.79
C LEU A 221 -0.51 0.28 -3.75
N GLY A 222 0.50 -0.16 -3.01
CA GLY A 222 1.47 0.67 -2.29
C GLY A 222 2.87 0.46 -2.87
N HIS A 223 3.89 1.04 -2.23
CA HIS A 223 5.32 1.12 -2.61
C HIS A 223 5.71 2.48 -3.21
N LEU A 224 4.92 3.00 -4.15
CA LEU A 224 5.18 4.32 -4.72
C LEU A 224 4.42 5.38 -3.92
N HIS A 225 5.15 6.36 -3.40
CA HIS A 225 4.62 7.32 -2.44
C HIS A 225 3.78 8.42 -3.09
N LYS A 226 3.79 8.49 -4.42
CA LYS A 226 2.98 9.39 -5.23
C LYS A 226 1.62 8.76 -5.57
N PRO A 227 0.50 9.37 -5.17
CA PRO A 227 -0.82 8.94 -5.59
C PRO A 227 -0.97 9.04 -7.12
N GLN A 228 -1.25 7.92 -7.78
CA GLN A 228 -1.33 7.88 -9.25
C GLN A 228 -2.15 6.69 -9.77
N LYS A 229 -2.67 6.84 -10.98
CA LYS A 229 -3.35 5.77 -11.73
C LYS A 229 -2.38 5.22 -12.78
N MET A 230 -2.27 3.91 -12.85
CA MET A 230 -1.48 3.23 -13.89
C MET A 230 -2.32 2.99 -15.16
N PRO A 231 -1.75 3.15 -16.36
CA PRO A 231 -2.42 2.79 -17.60
C PRO A 231 -2.50 1.25 -17.72
N ALA A 232 -3.68 0.70 -17.47
CA ALA A 232 -3.93 -0.74 -17.42
C ALA A 232 -5.33 -1.12 -17.93
N GLY A 233 -5.57 -2.41 -18.15
CA GLY A 233 -6.90 -2.94 -18.50
C GLY A 233 -7.91 -2.91 -17.34
N ALA A 234 -7.44 -2.69 -16.11
CA ALA A 234 -8.25 -2.57 -14.90
C ALA A 234 -7.94 -1.26 -14.14
N PRO A 235 -8.76 -0.86 -13.15
CA PRO A 235 -8.49 0.31 -12.30
C PRO A 235 -7.31 0.07 -11.33
N VAL A 236 -6.09 0.30 -11.81
CA VAL A 236 -4.85 0.14 -11.04
C VAL A 236 -4.38 1.47 -10.47
N HIS A 237 -4.25 1.55 -9.15
CA HIS A 237 -3.92 2.79 -8.45
C HIS A 237 -2.89 2.57 -7.35
N TYR A 238 -1.91 3.48 -7.27
CA TYR A 238 -1.16 3.71 -6.03
C TYR A 238 -1.91 4.72 -5.18
N CYS A 239 -2.08 4.41 -3.89
CA CYS A 239 -2.63 5.38 -2.95
C CYS A 239 -1.62 6.47 -2.57
N GLY A 240 -0.32 6.16 -2.64
CA GLY A 240 0.74 7.02 -2.15
C GLY A 240 0.79 7.05 -0.62
N SER A 241 1.80 7.75 -0.11
CA SER A 241 1.91 7.97 1.33
C SER A 241 0.86 8.98 1.79
N PRO A 242 0.32 8.87 3.01
CA PRO A 242 -0.64 9.83 3.53
C PRO A 242 0.06 11.04 4.19
N LEU A 243 1.40 11.04 4.26
CA LEU A 243 2.24 12.07 4.84
C LEU A 243 3.31 12.53 3.84
N TRP A 244 3.73 13.80 3.88
CA TRP A 244 4.97 14.23 3.23
C TRP A 244 6.17 13.62 3.96
N LEU A 245 6.72 12.55 3.39
CA LEU A 245 7.80 11.75 3.93
C LEU A 245 9.13 12.49 3.81
N ASP A 246 9.32 13.25 2.73
CA ASP A 246 10.47 14.15 2.59
C ASP A 246 10.18 15.40 1.76
N PHE A 247 11.19 16.25 1.57
CA PHE A 247 11.07 17.53 0.86
C PHE A 247 10.90 17.37 -0.67
N SER A 248 11.14 16.18 -1.23
CA SER A 248 10.96 15.90 -2.66
C SER A 248 9.52 15.54 -3.03
N ASP A 249 8.66 15.25 -2.05
CA ASP A 249 7.21 15.18 -2.24
C ASP A 249 6.60 16.51 -2.76
N GLY A 250 7.29 17.63 -2.53
CA GLY A 250 6.91 18.94 -3.07
C GLY A 250 5.48 19.36 -2.71
N ASP A 251 4.73 19.83 -3.71
CA ASP A 251 3.36 20.33 -3.53
C ASP A 251 2.28 19.25 -3.64
N GLU A 252 2.66 17.98 -3.79
CA GLU A 252 1.76 16.86 -3.99
C GLU A 252 0.69 16.79 -2.89
N ALA A 253 -0.57 16.59 -3.30
CA ALA A 253 -1.65 16.37 -2.37
C ALA A 253 -1.56 14.94 -1.82
N LYS A 254 -1.54 14.81 -0.49
CA LYS A 254 -1.64 13.52 0.18
C LYS A 254 -3.11 13.11 0.28
N VAL A 255 -3.41 11.87 -0.08
CA VAL A 255 -4.79 11.40 -0.23
C VAL A 255 -4.96 10.00 0.33
N THR A 256 -6.21 9.64 0.54
CA THR A 256 -6.67 8.26 0.67
C THR A 256 -7.71 8.02 -0.41
N LEU A 257 -7.78 6.80 -0.95
CA LEU A 257 -8.70 6.50 -2.05
C LEU A 257 -9.96 5.83 -1.51
N ILE A 258 -11.12 6.33 -1.92
CA ILE A 258 -12.42 5.67 -1.72
C ILE A 258 -12.83 5.05 -3.05
N VAL A 259 -13.17 3.77 -3.01
CA VAL A 259 -13.56 2.99 -4.18
C VAL A 259 -14.94 2.42 -3.97
N GLU A 260 -15.82 2.65 -4.93
CA GLU A 260 -17.12 2.00 -5.01
C GLU A 260 -17.05 0.96 -6.13
N ALA A 261 -17.25 -0.31 -5.77
CA ALA A 261 -17.16 -1.43 -6.69
C ALA A 261 -18.33 -2.39 -6.45
N SER A 262 -18.87 -2.95 -7.53
CA SER A 262 -19.91 -3.98 -7.49
C SER A 262 -19.69 -4.97 -8.63
N PRO A 263 -20.09 -6.25 -8.46
CA PRO A 263 -19.91 -7.27 -9.50
C PRO A 263 -20.53 -6.83 -10.83
N GLY A 264 -19.77 -6.96 -11.91
CA GLY A 264 -20.25 -6.68 -13.28
C GLY A 264 -20.33 -5.19 -13.64
N ALA A 265 -19.88 -4.27 -12.77
CA ALA A 265 -19.82 -2.85 -13.04
C ALA A 265 -18.38 -2.30 -12.86
N PRO A 266 -17.94 -1.34 -13.69
CA PRO A 266 -16.67 -0.65 -13.46
C PRO A 266 -16.67 0.05 -12.09
N SER A 267 -15.55 -0.03 -11.38
CA SER A 267 -15.41 0.70 -10.12
C SER A 267 -15.25 2.20 -10.32
N GLN A 268 -15.67 2.97 -9.32
CA GLN A 268 -15.46 4.41 -9.25
C GLN A 268 -14.45 4.71 -8.16
N VAL A 269 -13.40 5.45 -8.51
CA VAL A 269 -12.29 5.76 -7.61
C VAL A 269 -12.26 7.27 -7.38
N ARG A 270 -12.32 7.68 -6.11
CA ARG A 270 -12.25 9.08 -5.68
C ARG A 270 -11.10 9.26 -4.70
N ALA A 271 -10.25 10.24 -4.97
CA ALA A 271 -9.22 10.67 -4.02
C ALA A 271 -9.83 11.62 -2.98
N VAL A 272 -9.58 11.35 -1.70
CA VAL A 272 -9.99 12.17 -0.56
C VAL A 272 -8.73 12.74 0.08
N PRO A 273 -8.56 14.08 0.14
CA PRO A 273 -7.38 14.69 0.75
C PRO A 273 -7.24 14.34 2.23
N VAL A 274 -6.01 14.03 2.64
CA VAL A 274 -5.58 13.89 4.04
C VAL A 274 -4.90 15.19 4.45
N ARG A 275 -5.40 15.87 5.49
CA ARG A 275 -5.05 17.26 5.81
C ARG A 275 -4.28 17.43 7.11
N SER A 276 -4.26 16.43 7.97
CA SER A 276 -3.66 16.50 9.31
C SER A 276 -2.12 16.45 9.29
N GLY A 277 -1.52 16.04 8.17
CA GLY A 277 -0.07 16.01 7.98
C GLY A 277 0.52 17.40 7.75
N ARG A 278 1.79 17.62 8.12
CA ARG A 278 2.46 18.89 7.86
C ARG A 278 3.08 18.88 6.47
N LYS A 279 2.62 19.80 5.63
CA LYS A 279 3.20 20.01 4.29
C LYS A 279 4.62 20.54 4.41
N LEU A 280 5.56 19.87 3.74
CA LEU A 280 6.95 20.31 3.64
C LEU A 280 7.08 21.26 2.45
N ARG A 281 7.87 22.32 2.61
CA ARG A 281 8.12 23.31 1.55
C ARG A 281 9.61 23.54 1.39
N THR A 282 10.07 23.52 0.15
CA THR A 282 11.42 23.92 -0.22
C THR A 282 11.36 25.34 -0.76
N LEU A 283 12.00 26.27 -0.07
CA LEU A 283 12.16 27.65 -0.53
C LEU A 283 13.53 27.79 -1.20
N SER A 284 13.57 28.48 -2.34
CA SER A 284 14.80 28.71 -3.10
C SER A 284 14.83 30.15 -3.60
N GLY A 285 15.98 30.79 -3.47
CA GLY A 285 16.17 32.19 -3.81
C GLY A 285 17.48 32.72 -3.24
N THR A 286 17.76 33.98 -3.53
CA THR A 286 18.80 34.76 -2.88
C THR A 286 18.48 34.97 -1.40
N VAL A 287 19.49 35.30 -0.60
CA VAL A 287 19.29 35.60 0.84
C VAL A 287 18.25 36.70 1.05
N ALA A 288 18.23 37.73 0.18
CA ALA A 288 17.27 38.82 0.26
C ALA A 288 15.83 38.36 -0.01
N GLU A 289 15.63 37.49 -0.99
CA GLU A 289 14.31 36.91 -1.31
C GLU A 289 13.80 35.99 -0.19
N LEU A 290 14.69 35.21 0.43
CA LEU A 290 14.34 34.31 1.51
C LEU A 290 14.06 35.03 2.84
N ALA A 291 14.75 36.14 3.12
CA ALA A 291 14.53 36.91 4.34
C ALA A 291 13.10 37.46 4.48
N GLY A 292 12.42 37.73 3.35
CA GLY A 292 11.03 38.19 3.34
C GLY A 292 9.98 37.10 3.54
N LEU A 293 10.37 35.82 3.52
CA LEU A 293 9.46 34.66 3.58
C LEU A 293 9.46 33.95 4.96
N ILE A 294 10.38 34.31 5.86
CA ILE A 294 10.55 33.69 7.19
C ILE A 294 9.83 34.49 8.30
N GLY A 295 8.93 35.41 7.94
CA GLY A 295 8.14 36.23 8.86
C GLY A 295 6.85 35.55 9.34
#